data_AF-A0A849WUI3-F1
#
_entry.id   AF-A0A849WUI3-F1
#
_cell.length_a   1.000
_cell.length_b   1.000
_cell.length_c   1.000
_cell.angle_alpha   90.00
_cell.angle_beta   90.00
_cell.angle_gamma   90.00
#
_symmetry.space_group_name_H-M   'P 1'
#
loop_
_entity.id
_entity.type
_entity.pdbx_description
1 polymer ?
#
loop_
_entity_poly.entity_id
_entity_poly.type
_entity_poly.pdbx_seq_one_letter_code
_entity_poly.pdbx_strand_id
1 'polypeptide(L)'
;VGAWRDVVASGGTSPTGINHAYRLLRKGGKEYEAQLTLEFEYAEPSRFHEREKIQQPMINRVNACLRHAGRALTGPGGETLSITAQSPGSHTDSPPRSLIRIQSGVERESSHEWSETTPCPVILHEVMHLMGLCDEYRERSTGYVLLRDPMTGKEARKRVEKNAQIPIFDCRSLGPADSLMADQTAAYTATFPVLARALHCPDAACTEKVRQEFRRSPGAGIQEVCRRAGCTYDPAPSSLWKKDWSLPDEIRDGPMETPHGLVWISGADAAPRRSLLYPGQLRALLEPGCLTNLNFYLCAAEAYRTSKANEPEGEGCWYTKRRKYCSGTGWVMGE
;
A
#
# COMPACT_ATOMS: atom_id res chain seq x y z
N VAL A 1 19.57 -22.20 2.50
CA VAL A 1 18.75 -22.31 3.73
C VAL A 1 19.55 -21.62 4.81
N GLY A 2 19.01 -20.56 5.40
CA GLY A 2 19.82 -19.61 6.18
C GLY A 2 19.40 -19.47 7.64
N ALA A 3 20.16 -18.67 8.37
CA ALA A 3 19.74 -18.07 9.63
C ALA A 3 18.94 -16.79 9.37
N TRP A 4 18.20 -16.34 10.39
CA TRP A 4 17.60 -15.02 10.39
C TRP A 4 18.68 -13.93 10.29
N ARG A 5 18.41 -12.90 9.49
CA ARG A 5 19.24 -11.70 9.38
C ARG A 5 18.40 -10.46 9.55
N ASP A 6 18.83 -9.56 10.43
CA ASP A 6 18.25 -8.23 10.54
C ASP A 6 18.71 -7.35 9.37
N VAL A 7 17.75 -6.71 8.73
CA VAL A 7 17.95 -5.73 7.66
C VAL A 7 17.53 -4.38 8.23
N VAL A 8 18.53 -3.60 8.63
CA VAL A 8 18.35 -2.29 9.24
C VAL A 8 19.20 -1.29 8.49
N ALA A 9 18.59 -0.20 8.03
CA ALA A 9 19.32 0.96 7.55
C ALA A 9 18.58 2.24 7.95
N SER A 10 19.36 3.26 8.30
CA SER A 10 18.88 4.62 8.58
C SER A 10 19.25 5.57 7.43
N GLY A 11 18.56 6.71 7.34
CA GLY A 11 18.71 7.72 6.30
C GLY A 11 20.17 8.08 6.09
N GLY A 12 20.66 7.88 4.86
CA GLY A 12 22.07 8.03 4.47
C GLY A 12 22.86 6.73 4.34
N THR A 13 22.45 5.65 5.01
CA THR A 13 23.06 4.30 4.87
C THR A 13 22.20 3.32 4.08
N SER A 14 20.92 3.64 3.93
CA SER A 14 19.98 2.85 3.13
C SER A 14 20.31 2.92 1.64
N PRO A 15 20.44 1.77 0.94
CA PRO A 15 20.63 1.74 -0.52
C PRO A 15 19.51 2.43 -1.32
N THR A 16 18.32 2.58 -0.74
CA THR A 16 17.17 3.26 -1.37
C THR A 16 16.93 4.67 -0.82
N GLY A 17 17.72 5.11 0.16
CA GLY A 17 17.54 6.39 0.85
C GLY A 17 16.46 6.39 1.94
N ILE A 18 15.75 5.28 2.15
CA ILE A 18 14.63 5.16 3.11
C ILE A 18 15.03 4.29 4.29
N ASN A 19 14.61 4.71 5.48
CA ASN A 19 14.71 3.91 6.69
C ASN A 19 13.95 2.58 6.52
N HIS A 20 14.61 1.48 6.81
CA HIS A 20 13.94 0.18 6.83
C HIS A 20 14.48 -0.69 7.96
N ALA A 21 13.59 -1.51 8.49
CA ALA A 21 13.82 -2.26 9.71
C ALA A 21 12.94 -3.52 9.69
N TYR A 22 13.51 -4.63 9.24
CA TYR A 22 12.84 -5.93 9.21
C TYR A 22 13.85 -7.05 9.39
N ARG A 23 13.35 -8.27 9.59
CA ARG A 23 14.17 -9.47 9.69
C ARG A 23 13.82 -10.42 8.56
N LEU A 24 14.81 -11.03 7.92
CA LEU A 24 14.66 -11.88 6.75
C LEU A 24 15.28 -13.26 6.97
N LEU A 25 14.58 -14.31 6.53
CA LEU A 25 15.04 -15.69 6.50
C LEU A 25 14.81 -16.27 5.11
N ARG A 26 15.84 -16.96 4.58
CA ARG A 26 15.68 -17.84 3.41
C ARG A 26 15.43 -19.26 3.90
N LYS A 27 14.16 -19.70 3.92
CA LYS A 27 13.73 -21.01 4.43
C LYS A 27 14.35 -22.16 3.63
N GLY A 28 14.53 -21.95 2.32
CA GLY A 28 15.15 -22.93 1.42
C GLY A 28 14.73 -22.70 -0.02
N GLY A 29 15.51 -23.20 -0.97
CA GLY A 29 15.23 -22.99 -2.40
C GLY A 29 15.01 -21.51 -2.73
N LYS A 30 13.78 -21.19 -3.16
CA LYS A 30 13.32 -19.85 -3.52
C LYS A 30 12.27 -19.28 -2.54
N GLU A 31 12.15 -19.85 -1.34
CA GLU A 31 11.18 -19.43 -0.32
C GLU A 31 11.84 -18.54 0.74
N TYR A 32 11.20 -17.40 1.01
CA TYR A 32 11.66 -16.38 1.93
C TYR A 32 10.56 -15.99 2.92
N GLU A 33 10.98 -15.68 4.15
CA GLU A 33 10.11 -15.18 5.21
C GLU A 33 10.67 -13.89 5.78
N ALA A 34 9.84 -12.85 5.85
CA ALA A 34 10.17 -11.60 6.48
C ALA A 34 9.28 -11.35 7.72
N GLN A 35 9.88 -10.76 8.74
CA GLN A 35 9.21 -10.40 10.00
C GLN A 35 9.39 -8.91 10.28
N LEU A 36 8.29 -8.26 10.63
CA LEU A 36 8.23 -6.85 11.05
C LEU A 36 7.82 -6.78 12.51
N THR A 37 8.51 -5.95 13.29
CA THR A 37 8.06 -5.59 14.64
C THR A 37 7.44 -4.19 14.57
N LEU A 38 6.12 -4.10 14.70
CA LEU A 38 5.39 -2.83 14.58
C LEU A 38 4.85 -2.40 15.94
N GLU A 39 5.18 -1.18 16.35
CA GLU A 39 4.59 -0.52 17.50
C GLU A 39 3.63 0.57 17.04
N PHE A 40 2.42 0.56 17.59
CA PHE A 40 1.40 1.56 17.33
C PHE A 40 1.19 2.45 18.56
N GLU A 41 1.18 3.75 18.35
CA GLU A 41 0.80 4.75 19.36
C GLU A 41 -0.17 5.75 18.72
N TYR A 42 -1.07 6.36 19.50
CA TYR A 42 -1.81 7.49 18.96
C TYR A 42 -0.90 8.70 18.78
N ALA A 43 -1.13 9.54 17.77
CA ALA A 43 -0.44 10.82 17.62
C ALA A 43 -0.88 11.84 18.69
N GLU A 44 -2.12 11.74 19.18
CA GLU A 44 -2.68 12.62 20.21
C GLU A 44 -2.21 12.23 21.62
N PRO A 45 -1.53 13.12 22.37
CA PRO A 45 -1.01 12.81 23.71
C PRO A 45 -2.06 12.34 24.71
N SER A 46 -3.28 12.88 24.61
CA SER A 46 -4.41 12.48 25.46
C SER A 46 -4.76 11.00 25.33
N ARG A 47 -4.48 10.38 24.18
CA ARG A 47 -4.81 8.99 23.87
C ARG A 47 -3.64 8.02 24.03
N PHE A 48 -2.46 8.49 24.46
CA PHE A 48 -1.29 7.60 24.63
C PHE A 48 -1.56 6.42 25.59
N HIS A 49 -2.42 6.62 26.59
CA HIS A 49 -2.84 5.58 27.53
C HIS A 49 -3.72 4.47 26.89
N GLU A 50 -4.20 4.66 25.67
CA GLU A 50 -5.01 3.70 24.92
C GLU A 50 -4.17 2.79 24.01
N ARG A 51 -2.84 2.82 24.11
CA ARG A 51 -1.93 2.03 23.27
C ARG A 51 -2.32 0.55 23.19
N GLU A 52 -2.64 -0.07 24.32
CA GLU A 52 -3.03 -1.49 24.37
C GLU A 52 -4.31 -1.78 23.57
N LYS A 53 -5.20 -0.80 23.44
CA LYS A 53 -6.45 -0.92 22.68
C LYS A 53 -6.22 -0.93 21.16
N ILE A 54 -5.11 -0.36 20.66
CA ILE A 54 -4.81 -0.30 19.22
C ILE A 54 -3.77 -1.31 18.76
N GLN A 55 -2.81 -1.65 19.63
CA GLN A 55 -1.65 -2.44 19.24
C GLN A 55 -2.06 -3.77 18.60
N GLN A 56 -2.85 -4.59 19.32
CA GLN A 56 -3.22 -5.91 18.80
C GLN A 56 -4.22 -5.86 17.64
N PRO A 57 -5.27 -5.00 17.66
CA PRO A 57 -6.15 -4.85 16.50
C PRO A 57 -5.42 -4.43 15.23
N MET A 58 -4.48 -3.48 15.31
CA MET A 58 -3.70 -3.05 14.14
C MET A 58 -2.75 -4.15 13.65
N ILE A 59 -2.06 -4.87 14.55
CA ILE A 59 -1.26 -6.04 14.16
C ILE A 59 -2.10 -7.11 13.46
N ASN A 60 -3.31 -7.37 13.96
CA ASN A 60 -4.22 -8.33 13.34
C ASN A 60 -4.65 -7.89 11.94
N ARG A 61 -4.97 -6.59 11.77
CA ARG A 61 -5.33 -5.97 10.49
C ARG A 61 -4.19 -6.06 9.48
N VAL A 62 -2.98 -5.65 9.88
CA VAL A 62 -1.77 -5.75 9.03
C VAL A 62 -1.55 -7.20 8.58
N ASN A 63 -1.57 -8.15 9.51
CA ASN A 63 -1.39 -9.55 9.16
C ASN A 63 -2.52 -10.11 8.27
N ALA A 64 -3.75 -9.62 8.39
CA ALA A 64 -4.83 -9.98 7.48
C ALA A 64 -4.51 -9.53 6.04
N CYS A 65 -4.08 -8.27 5.86
CA CYS A 65 -3.65 -7.75 4.57
C CYS A 65 -2.43 -8.53 4.00
N LEU A 66 -1.44 -8.83 4.84
CA LEU A 66 -0.23 -9.57 4.44
C LEU A 66 -0.53 -11.02 4.05
N ARG A 67 -1.39 -11.73 4.79
CA ARG A 67 -1.83 -13.08 4.42
C ARG A 67 -2.57 -13.10 3.08
N HIS A 68 -3.43 -12.11 2.84
CA HIS A 68 -4.12 -11.98 1.56
C HIS A 68 -3.12 -11.72 0.41
N ALA A 69 -2.16 -10.83 0.64
CA ALA A 69 -1.15 -10.46 -0.35
C ALA A 69 -0.13 -11.57 -0.63
N GLY A 70 0.19 -12.41 0.37
CA GLY A 70 1.30 -13.36 0.33
C GLY A 70 1.30 -14.31 -0.88
N ARG A 71 0.12 -14.69 -1.39
CA ARG A 71 -0.01 -15.52 -2.60
C ARG A 71 0.49 -14.84 -3.88
N ALA A 72 0.60 -13.51 -3.87
CA ALA A 72 1.05 -12.69 -4.98
C ALA A 72 2.38 -11.98 -4.67
N LEU A 73 3.11 -12.37 -3.63
CA LEU A 73 4.46 -11.88 -3.39
C LEU A 73 5.47 -12.84 -4.02
N THR A 74 5.44 -12.90 -5.35
CA THR A 74 6.20 -13.90 -6.12
C THR A 74 7.14 -13.28 -7.15
N GLY A 75 8.32 -13.85 -7.31
CA GLY A 75 9.31 -13.42 -8.29
C GLY A 75 9.16 -14.13 -9.63
N PRO A 76 9.72 -13.56 -10.72
CA PRO A 76 9.69 -14.19 -12.04
C PRO A 76 10.47 -15.52 -12.07
N GLY A 77 11.41 -15.73 -11.15
CA GLY A 77 12.13 -16.98 -10.98
C GLY A 77 11.36 -18.01 -10.16
N GLY A 78 10.16 -17.70 -9.65
CA GLY A 78 9.43 -18.57 -8.72
C GLY A 78 9.83 -18.36 -7.26
N GLU A 79 10.49 -17.24 -6.95
CA GLU A 79 10.68 -16.79 -5.57
C GLU A 79 9.32 -16.53 -4.91
N THR A 80 9.22 -16.81 -3.61
CA THR A 80 8.04 -16.47 -2.80
C THR A 80 8.48 -15.77 -1.53
N LEU A 81 7.72 -14.75 -1.12
CA LEU A 81 7.95 -14.00 0.10
C LEU A 81 6.71 -14.02 0.99
N SER A 82 6.80 -14.63 2.17
CA SER A 82 5.79 -14.49 3.21
C SER A 82 6.20 -13.42 4.21
N ILE A 83 5.31 -12.50 4.55
CA ILE A 83 5.58 -11.42 5.51
C ILE A 83 4.63 -11.57 6.69
N THR A 84 5.15 -11.42 7.91
CA THR A 84 4.36 -11.35 9.13
C THR A 84 4.74 -10.13 9.96
N ALA A 85 3.77 -9.59 10.69
CA ALA A 85 3.97 -8.50 11.63
C ALA A 85 3.68 -8.98 13.07
N GLN A 86 4.43 -8.47 14.03
CA GLN A 86 4.21 -8.77 15.45
C GLN A 86 4.36 -7.52 16.32
N SER A 87 3.76 -7.57 17.50
CA SER A 87 3.98 -6.58 18.54
C SER A 87 5.43 -6.67 19.07
N PRO A 88 5.99 -5.58 19.61
CA PRO A 88 7.29 -5.61 20.26
C PRO A 88 7.31 -6.61 21.43
N GLY A 89 8.25 -7.54 21.39
CA GLY A 89 8.52 -8.45 22.51
C GLY A 89 9.43 -7.81 23.55
N SER A 90 9.51 -8.40 24.75
CA SER A 90 10.44 -8.00 25.81
C SER A 90 11.86 -8.55 25.62
N HIS A 91 12.08 -9.41 24.62
CA HIS A 91 13.35 -10.09 24.40
C HIS A 91 14.25 -9.35 23.39
N THR A 92 15.56 -9.40 23.64
CA THR A 92 16.63 -8.82 22.81
C THR A 92 16.68 -9.41 21.39
N ASP A 93 16.14 -10.62 21.21
CA ASP A 93 16.07 -11.28 19.90
C ASP A 93 14.84 -10.85 19.08
N SER A 94 14.10 -9.80 19.47
CA SER A 94 12.99 -9.31 18.64
C SER A 94 13.52 -8.67 17.33
N PRO A 95 12.84 -8.84 16.18
CA PRO A 95 13.16 -8.09 14.98
C PRO A 95 13.17 -6.57 15.23
N PRO A 96 13.93 -5.81 14.42
CA PRO A 96 13.99 -4.36 14.49
C PRO A 96 12.59 -3.71 14.55
N ARG A 97 12.42 -2.76 15.46
CA ARG A 97 11.14 -2.10 15.73
C ARG A 97 10.92 -0.90 14.80
N SER A 98 9.70 -0.80 14.27
CA SER A 98 9.17 0.39 13.60
C SER A 98 8.01 0.98 14.41
N LEU A 99 8.05 2.28 14.67
CA LEU A 99 6.96 3.02 15.32
C LEU A 99 6.04 3.64 14.25
N ILE A 100 4.74 3.47 14.44
CA ILE A 100 3.69 3.99 13.60
C ILE A 100 2.70 4.75 14.49
N ARG A 101 2.45 6.01 14.14
CA ARG A 101 1.48 6.85 14.81
C ARG A 101 0.10 6.69 14.21
N ILE A 102 -0.92 6.60 15.03
CA ILE A 102 -2.31 6.50 14.65
C ILE A 102 -2.97 7.85 14.86
N GLN A 103 -3.57 8.41 13.81
CA GLN A 103 -4.25 9.70 13.87
C GLN A 103 -5.65 9.60 13.24
N SER A 104 -6.59 10.41 13.74
CA SER A 104 -7.91 10.54 13.11
C SER A 104 -7.86 11.54 11.96
N GLY A 105 -8.48 11.22 10.83
CA GLY A 105 -8.56 12.14 9.69
C GLY A 105 -7.23 12.42 9.00
N VAL A 106 -6.32 11.43 8.97
CA VAL A 106 -5.07 11.55 8.22
C VAL A 106 -5.40 11.80 6.75
N GLU A 107 -4.97 12.96 6.25
CA GLU A 107 -5.22 13.33 4.86
C GLU A 107 -4.33 12.58 3.88
N ARG A 108 -3.15 12.12 4.34
CA ARG A 108 -2.16 11.35 3.60
C ARG A 108 -1.40 10.44 4.55
N GLU A 109 -1.56 9.13 4.38
CA GLU A 109 -0.85 8.12 5.16
C GLU A 109 0.65 8.11 4.80
N SER A 110 1.49 7.69 5.74
CA SER A 110 2.94 7.50 5.53
C SER A 110 3.44 6.28 6.30
N SER A 111 4.70 5.87 6.10
CA SER A 111 5.26 4.69 6.77
C SER A 111 5.29 4.79 8.30
N HIS A 112 5.07 5.99 8.85
CA HIS A 112 5.07 6.27 10.28
C HIS A 112 3.78 6.91 10.79
N GLU A 113 2.76 7.09 9.95
CA GLU A 113 1.51 7.75 10.33
C GLU A 113 0.34 7.19 9.55
N TRP A 114 -0.54 6.45 10.24
CA TRP A 114 -1.68 5.72 9.69
C TRP A 114 -3.00 6.18 10.33
N SER A 115 -4.13 6.02 9.64
CA SER A 115 -5.46 6.05 10.25
C SER A 115 -5.87 4.67 10.78
N GLU A 116 -6.76 4.65 11.77
CA GLU A 116 -7.39 3.41 12.28
C GLU A 116 -8.12 2.62 11.16
N THR A 117 -8.52 3.32 10.10
CA THR A 117 -9.26 2.80 8.94
C THR A 117 -8.41 2.66 7.67
N THR A 118 -7.08 2.64 7.78
CA THR A 118 -6.20 2.58 6.60
C THR A 118 -6.47 1.34 5.72
N PRO A 119 -6.79 1.48 4.43
CA PRO A 119 -7.11 0.34 3.56
C PRO A 119 -5.94 -0.63 3.37
N CYS A 120 -6.21 -1.92 3.08
CA CYS A 120 -5.15 -2.90 2.82
C CYS A 120 -4.16 -2.50 1.71
N PRO A 121 -4.58 -1.94 0.56
CA PRO A 121 -3.62 -1.45 -0.46
C PRO A 121 -2.62 -0.45 0.12
N VAL A 122 -3.09 0.46 0.97
CA VAL A 122 -2.26 1.48 1.61
C VAL A 122 -1.36 0.85 2.68
N ILE A 123 -1.90 -0.02 3.56
CA ILE A 123 -1.09 -0.77 4.53
C ILE A 123 0.06 -1.52 3.83
N LEU A 124 -0.22 -2.16 2.69
CA LEU A 124 0.80 -2.88 1.93
C LEU A 124 1.86 -1.94 1.37
N HIS A 125 1.47 -0.78 0.82
CA HIS A 125 2.40 0.26 0.38
C HIS A 125 3.32 0.73 1.51
N GLU A 126 2.74 1.07 2.67
CA GLU A 126 3.50 1.55 3.82
C GLU A 126 4.40 0.45 4.42
N VAL A 127 3.94 -0.80 4.44
CA VAL A 127 4.79 -1.94 4.82
C VAL A 127 5.98 -2.09 3.86
N MET A 128 5.78 -1.91 2.56
CA MET A 128 6.90 -1.96 1.62
C MET A 128 7.91 -0.84 1.85
N HIS A 129 7.47 0.35 2.29
CA HIS A 129 8.39 1.40 2.76
C HIS A 129 9.20 0.96 3.97
N LEU A 130 8.57 0.34 4.97
CA LEU A 130 9.27 -0.19 6.16
C LEU A 130 10.29 -1.28 5.81
N MET A 131 10.13 -1.93 4.66
CA MET A 131 11.07 -2.91 4.12
C MET A 131 12.07 -2.32 3.10
N GLY A 132 11.98 -1.02 2.81
CA GLY A 132 12.99 -0.26 2.08
C GLY A 132 12.63 0.09 0.64
N LEU A 133 11.42 -0.17 0.15
CA LEU A 133 11.01 0.27 -1.19
C LEU A 133 10.68 1.77 -1.20
N CYS A 134 11.01 2.47 -2.29
CA CYS A 134 10.71 3.88 -2.50
C CYS A 134 9.41 4.12 -3.24
N ASP A 135 8.78 5.28 -3.04
CA ASP A 135 7.62 5.60 -3.86
C ASP A 135 8.08 5.93 -5.29
N GLU A 136 7.26 5.48 -6.22
CA GLU A 136 7.52 5.39 -7.66
C GLU A 136 6.58 6.29 -8.47
N TYR A 137 5.90 7.24 -7.81
CA TYR A 137 5.04 8.24 -8.44
C TYR A 137 5.66 9.64 -8.41
N ARG A 138 5.17 10.51 -9.29
CA ARG A 138 5.54 11.93 -9.28
C ARG A 138 4.91 12.63 -8.08
N GLU A 139 5.72 13.18 -7.19
CA GLU A 139 5.23 14.04 -6.10
C GLU A 139 4.56 15.29 -6.68
N ARG A 140 3.30 15.53 -6.28
CA ARG A 140 2.47 16.66 -6.75
C ARG A 140 1.72 17.35 -5.62
N SER A 141 1.61 16.72 -4.45
CA SER A 141 0.81 17.20 -3.34
C SER A 141 1.66 18.02 -2.36
N THR A 142 2.78 17.46 -1.93
CA THR A 142 3.63 18.06 -0.89
C THR A 142 4.75 18.90 -1.50
N GLY A 143 4.97 20.07 -0.91
CA GLY A 143 5.96 21.03 -1.38
C GLY A 143 5.67 22.41 -0.85
N TYR A 144 5.85 23.43 -1.69
CA TYR A 144 5.71 24.82 -1.28
C TYR A 144 4.75 25.58 -2.19
N VAL A 145 4.02 26.51 -1.59
CA VAL A 145 3.36 27.61 -2.31
C VAL A 145 4.18 28.89 -2.16
N LEU A 146 4.22 29.68 -3.22
CA LEU A 146 4.82 31.01 -3.18
C LEU A 146 3.79 31.99 -2.60
N LEU A 147 4.13 32.61 -1.47
CA LEU A 147 3.39 33.70 -0.87
C LEU A 147 4.10 34.99 -1.22
N ARG A 148 3.42 35.91 -1.90
CA ARG A 148 3.95 37.25 -2.15
C ARG A 148 3.36 38.21 -1.15
N ASP A 149 4.22 38.87 -0.38
CA ASP A 149 3.80 39.95 0.50
C ASP A 149 3.28 41.11 -0.37
N PRO A 150 1.99 41.52 -0.21
CA PRO A 150 1.40 42.55 -1.04
C PRO A 150 1.97 43.94 -0.76
N MET A 151 2.54 44.18 0.43
CA MET A 151 3.08 45.47 0.86
C MET A 151 4.56 45.61 0.48
N THR A 152 5.35 44.55 0.67
CA THR A 152 6.80 44.59 0.41
C THR A 152 7.19 44.00 -0.95
N GLY A 153 6.27 43.28 -1.61
CA GLY A 153 6.54 42.54 -2.83
C GLY A 153 7.43 41.31 -2.63
N LYS A 154 7.89 41.05 -1.40
CA LYS A 154 8.82 39.98 -1.07
C LYS A 154 8.12 38.62 -1.14
N GLU A 155 8.78 37.66 -1.77
CA GLU A 155 8.30 36.28 -1.84
C GLU A 155 8.78 35.49 -0.62
N ALA A 156 7.87 34.71 -0.05
CA ALA A 156 8.10 33.72 0.99
C ALA A 156 7.56 32.37 0.53
N ARG A 157 8.18 31.29 0.98
CA ARG A 157 7.70 29.93 0.71
C ARG A 157 6.97 29.41 1.94
N LYS A 158 5.77 28.88 1.74
CA LYS A 158 5.05 28.14 2.79
C LYS A 158 4.97 26.68 2.40
N ARG A 159 5.48 25.80 3.25
CA ARG A 159 5.32 24.35 3.07
C ARG A 159 3.84 24.00 3.18
N VAL A 160 3.37 23.20 2.24
CA VAL A 160 2.03 22.67 2.18
C VAL A 160 2.09 21.17 1.91
N GLU A 161 1.14 20.43 2.47
CA GLU A 161 1.01 18.99 2.22
C GLU A 161 0.10 18.69 1.02
N LYS A 162 -0.59 19.72 0.48
CA LYS A 162 -1.45 19.63 -0.70
C LYS A 162 -1.28 20.85 -1.59
N ASN A 163 -1.51 20.65 -2.89
CA ASN A 163 -1.53 21.71 -3.90
C ASN A 163 -0.22 22.52 -3.96
N ALA A 164 0.92 21.86 -3.75
CA ALA A 164 2.22 22.48 -3.91
C ALA A 164 2.42 23.00 -5.33
N GLN A 165 2.94 24.23 -5.44
CA GLN A 165 3.37 24.81 -6.71
C GLN A 165 4.77 24.32 -7.07
N ILE A 166 5.60 24.07 -6.05
CA ILE A 166 6.96 23.54 -6.18
C ILE A 166 7.00 22.24 -5.35
N PRO A 167 7.03 21.05 -5.98
CA PRO A 167 7.03 19.79 -5.25
C PRO A 167 8.35 19.59 -4.51
N ILE A 168 8.31 19.03 -3.28
CA ILE A 168 9.52 18.85 -2.47
C ILE A 168 10.47 17.80 -3.06
N PHE A 169 9.93 16.67 -3.52
CA PHE A 169 10.66 15.54 -4.12
C PHE A 169 10.50 15.52 -5.65
N ASP A 170 11.12 16.48 -6.32
CA ASP A 170 11.06 16.61 -7.79
C ASP A 170 11.87 15.55 -8.55
N CYS A 171 12.65 14.73 -7.83
CA CYS A 171 13.47 13.65 -8.39
C CYS A 171 12.84 12.27 -8.41
N ARG A 172 11.60 12.09 -7.93
CA ARG A 172 10.91 10.78 -7.91
C ARG A 172 11.14 9.98 -9.20
N SER A 173 11.74 8.80 -9.07
CA SER A 173 11.90 7.84 -10.17
C SER A 173 10.56 7.18 -10.45
N LEU A 174 10.13 7.14 -11.71
CA LEU A 174 8.80 6.61 -12.04
C LEU A 174 8.87 5.10 -12.24
N GLY A 175 7.99 4.40 -11.54
CA GLY A 175 7.71 2.98 -11.78
C GLY A 175 6.54 2.80 -12.76
N PRO A 176 6.22 1.55 -13.11
CA PRO A 176 4.99 1.24 -13.83
C PRO A 176 3.75 1.79 -13.10
N ALA A 177 2.73 2.21 -13.86
CA ALA A 177 1.54 2.85 -13.30
C ALA A 177 0.73 1.93 -12.36
N ASP A 178 0.90 0.61 -12.49
CA ASP A 178 0.31 -0.43 -11.64
C ASP A 178 1.32 -1.01 -10.65
N SER A 179 2.42 -0.31 -10.36
CA SER A 179 3.33 -0.65 -9.26
C SER A 179 2.67 -0.36 -7.92
N LEU A 180 2.83 -1.26 -6.94
CA LEU A 180 2.37 -1.00 -5.57
C LEU A 180 2.95 0.30 -5.01
N MET A 181 4.15 0.67 -5.43
CA MET A 181 4.84 1.89 -4.98
C MET A 181 4.48 3.13 -5.81
N ALA A 182 3.79 2.99 -6.95
CA ALA A 182 3.36 4.11 -7.79
C ALA A 182 1.86 4.41 -7.62
N ASP A 183 1.03 3.36 -7.60
CA ASP A 183 -0.41 3.42 -7.33
C ASP A 183 -0.83 2.09 -6.68
N GLN A 184 -0.90 2.12 -5.36
CA GLN A 184 -1.22 0.95 -4.55
C GLN A 184 -2.61 0.40 -4.84
N THR A 185 -3.57 1.25 -5.22
CA THR A 185 -4.94 0.82 -5.52
C THR A 185 -4.99 0.11 -6.87
N ALA A 186 -4.33 0.68 -7.89
CA ALA A 186 -4.22 0.05 -9.20
C ALA A 186 -3.48 -1.30 -9.12
N ALA A 187 -2.36 -1.36 -8.40
CA ALA A 187 -1.58 -2.60 -8.22
C ALA A 187 -2.40 -3.70 -7.52
N TYR A 188 -3.08 -3.33 -6.42
CA TYR A 188 -3.90 -4.26 -5.66
C TYR A 188 -5.08 -4.76 -6.48
N THR A 189 -5.76 -3.85 -7.20
CA THR A 189 -6.89 -4.19 -8.08
C THR A 189 -6.45 -5.06 -9.26
N ALA A 190 -5.27 -4.82 -9.84
CA ALA A 190 -4.77 -5.66 -10.94
C ALA A 190 -4.40 -7.09 -10.47
N THR A 191 -3.97 -7.22 -9.22
CA THR A 191 -3.49 -8.49 -8.63
C THR A 191 -4.63 -9.31 -8.03
N PHE A 192 -5.56 -8.65 -7.35
CA PHE A 192 -6.74 -9.23 -6.73
C PHE A 192 -7.97 -8.63 -7.39
N PRO A 193 -8.15 -8.84 -8.71
CA PRO A 193 -9.17 -8.15 -9.42
C PRO A 193 -10.51 -8.63 -8.91
N VAL A 194 -11.36 -7.66 -8.62
CA VAL A 194 -12.72 -7.87 -8.17
C VAL A 194 -13.60 -7.80 -9.42
N LEU A 195 -14.22 -8.90 -9.87
CA LEU A 195 -15.27 -8.92 -10.89
C LEU A 195 -16.36 -8.46 -9.95
N ALA A 196 -16.63 -7.17 -9.90
CA ALA A 196 -17.89 -6.81 -9.32
C ALA A 196 -18.96 -7.30 -10.33
N ARG A 197 -19.46 -8.53 -10.13
CA ARG A 197 -20.75 -8.94 -10.66
C ARG A 197 -21.79 -8.48 -9.65
N ALA A 198 -22.11 -7.19 -9.72
CA ALA A 198 -23.26 -6.66 -9.01
C ALA A 198 -24.51 -7.28 -9.62
N LEU A 199 -25.10 -8.15 -8.82
CA LEU A 199 -26.44 -8.65 -9.01
C LEU A 199 -27.34 -7.81 -8.13
N HIS A 200 -28.29 -7.15 -8.77
CA HIS A 200 -29.22 -6.25 -8.11
C HIS A 200 -30.50 -7.02 -7.78
N CYS A 201 -30.92 -6.94 -6.51
CA CYS A 201 -32.25 -7.37 -6.08
C CYS A 201 -33.13 -6.12 -5.91
N PRO A 202 -33.95 -5.73 -6.89
CA PRO A 202 -34.71 -4.48 -6.86
C PRO A 202 -35.84 -4.46 -5.81
N ASP A 203 -36.22 -5.62 -5.29
CA ASP A 203 -37.31 -5.77 -4.33
C ASP A 203 -36.79 -5.88 -2.88
N ALA A 204 -37.28 -5.02 -2.00
CA ALA A 204 -36.99 -5.07 -0.57
C ALA A 204 -37.42 -6.40 0.08
N ALA A 205 -38.52 -7.00 -0.39
CA ALA A 205 -38.97 -8.31 0.07
C ALA A 205 -38.02 -9.44 -0.40
N CYS A 206 -37.37 -9.27 -1.54
CA CYS A 206 -36.35 -10.20 -2.02
C CYS A 206 -35.06 -10.10 -1.21
N THR A 207 -34.65 -8.88 -0.82
CA THR A 207 -33.43 -8.62 -0.07
C THR A 207 -33.36 -9.46 1.22
N GLU A 208 -34.45 -9.52 1.98
CA GLU A 208 -34.49 -10.30 3.21
C GLU A 208 -34.45 -11.81 2.97
N LYS A 209 -35.11 -12.31 1.91
CA LYS A 209 -35.04 -13.73 1.53
C LYS A 209 -33.63 -14.14 1.12
N VAL A 210 -32.94 -13.29 0.35
CA VAL A 210 -31.55 -13.51 -0.05
C VAL A 210 -30.62 -13.53 1.16
N ARG A 211 -30.82 -12.64 2.15
CA ARG A 211 -30.08 -12.69 3.43
C ARG A 211 -30.29 -14.02 4.16
N GLN A 212 -31.53 -14.50 4.24
CA GLN A 212 -31.84 -15.76 4.91
C GLN A 212 -31.22 -16.96 4.20
N GLU A 213 -31.30 -17.03 2.87
CA GLU A 213 -30.69 -18.09 2.08
C GLU A 213 -29.16 -18.07 2.16
N PHE A 214 -28.55 -16.88 2.14
CA PHE A 214 -27.09 -16.78 2.33
C PHE A 214 -26.65 -17.29 3.70
N ARG A 215 -27.38 -16.95 4.77
CA ARG A 215 -27.12 -17.48 6.13
C ARG A 215 -27.26 -19.00 6.20
N ARG A 216 -28.19 -19.58 5.41
CA ARG A 216 -28.40 -21.03 5.32
C ARG A 216 -27.34 -21.74 4.48
N SER A 217 -26.68 -21.04 3.57
CA SER A 217 -25.72 -21.62 2.63
C SER A 217 -24.50 -20.71 2.43
N PRO A 218 -23.68 -20.51 3.48
CA PRO A 218 -22.46 -19.74 3.36
C PRO A 218 -21.54 -20.39 2.31
N GLY A 219 -21.18 -19.63 1.27
CA GLY A 219 -20.37 -20.10 0.14
C GLY A 219 -21.13 -20.45 -1.15
N ALA A 220 -22.47 -20.43 -1.13
CA ALA A 220 -23.25 -20.53 -2.37
C ALA A 220 -23.07 -19.25 -3.22
N GLY A 221 -22.88 -19.42 -4.53
CA GLY A 221 -22.84 -18.31 -5.46
C GLY A 221 -24.18 -17.55 -5.48
N ILE A 222 -24.13 -16.23 -5.62
CA ILE A 222 -25.30 -15.36 -5.54
C ILE A 222 -26.43 -15.69 -6.52
N GLN A 223 -26.13 -16.20 -7.73
CA GLN A 223 -27.17 -16.68 -8.65
C GLN A 223 -27.99 -17.82 -8.03
N GLU A 224 -27.34 -18.71 -7.31
CA GLU A 224 -27.98 -19.82 -6.61
C GLU A 224 -28.76 -19.34 -5.39
N VAL A 225 -28.21 -18.40 -4.63
CA VAL A 225 -28.89 -17.77 -3.47
C VAL A 225 -30.15 -17.03 -3.92
N CYS A 226 -30.08 -16.21 -4.98
CA CYS A 226 -31.24 -15.51 -5.54
C CYS A 226 -32.29 -16.48 -6.09
N ARG A 227 -31.86 -17.54 -6.80
CA ARG A 227 -32.76 -18.58 -7.32
C ARG A 227 -33.51 -19.30 -6.18
N ARG A 228 -32.81 -19.67 -5.10
CA ARG A 228 -33.43 -20.30 -3.92
C ARG A 228 -34.36 -19.35 -3.16
N ALA A 229 -34.02 -18.07 -3.13
CA ALA A 229 -34.87 -17.03 -2.56
C ALA A 229 -36.12 -16.72 -3.41
N GLY A 230 -36.24 -17.31 -4.62
CA GLY A 230 -37.34 -17.05 -5.55
C GLY A 230 -37.29 -15.65 -6.16
N CYS A 231 -36.09 -15.07 -6.23
CA CYS A 231 -35.87 -13.72 -6.71
C CYS A 231 -35.41 -13.70 -8.16
N THR A 232 -35.90 -12.71 -8.92
CA THR A 232 -35.26 -12.31 -10.17
C THR A 232 -33.98 -11.54 -9.85
N TYR A 233 -32.96 -11.73 -10.68
CA TYR A 233 -31.72 -10.97 -10.58
C TYR A 233 -31.44 -10.31 -11.92
N ASP A 234 -31.02 -9.06 -11.88
CA ASP A 234 -30.57 -8.33 -13.06
C ASP A 234 -29.07 -8.00 -12.92
N PRO A 235 -28.32 -7.92 -14.04
CA PRO A 235 -27.04 -7.25 -14.03
C PRO A 235 -27.22 -5.84 -13.49
N ALA A 236 -26.42 -5.43 -12.52
CA ALA A 236 -26.55 -4.10 -11.94
C ALA A 236 -26.41 -3.03 -13.02
N PRO A 237 -27.34 -2.06 -13.08
CA PRO A 237 -27.29 -0.98 -14.06
C PRO A 237 -25.97 -0.22 -13.97
N SER A 238 -25.46 0.20 -15.13
CA SER A 238 -24.11 0.77 -15.22
C SER A 238 -23.94 2.07 -14.43
N SER A 239 -25.04 2.73 -14.10
CA SER A 239 -25.15 3.91 -13.25
C SER A 239 -24.76 3.66 -11.78
N LEU A 240 -24.86 2.42 -11.29
CA LEU A 240 -24.43 2.07 -9.94
C LEU A 240 -22.90 2.07 -9.78
N TRP A 241 -22.13 2.04 -10.87
CA TRP A 241 -20.66 1.96 -10.84
C TRP A 241 -19.94 3.32 -10.90
N LYS A 242 -20.64 4.39 -11.31
CA LYS A 242 -19.99 5.63 -11.77
C LYS A 242 -19.74 6.70 -10.71
N LYS A 243 -20.13 6.50 -9.45
CA LYS A 243 -19.92 7.46 -8.36
C LYS A 243 -19.66 6.74 -7.05
N ASP A 244 -18.52 7.01 -6.43
CA ASP A 244 -18.31 6.92 -4.98
C ASP A 244 -18.40 5.54 -4.29
N TRP A 245 -17.90 4.47 -4.92
CA TRP A 245 -17.63 3.25 -4.15
C TRP A 245 -16.22 3.33 -3.56
N SER A 246 -16.10 3.93 -2.38
CA SER A 246 -15.04 3.54 -1.44
C SER A 246 -15.34 2.09 -1.06
N LEU A 247 -14.83 1.14 -1.84
CA LEU A 247 -14.96 -0.28 -1.54
C LEU A 247 -14.49 -0.52 -0.10
N PRO A 248 -15.24 -1.27 0.72
CA PRO A 248 -14.80 -1.58 2.09
C PRO A 248 -13.42 -2.21 2.08
N ASP A 249 -12.61 -1.89 3.10
CA ASP A 249 -11.23 -2.38 3.28
C ASP A 249 -11.09 -3.91 3.26
N GLU A 250 -12.19 -4.62 3.54
CA GLU A 250 -12.36 -6.06 3.32
C GLU A 250 -13.47 -6.28 2.29
N ILE A 251 -13.10 -6.57 1.04
CA ILE A 251 -14.06 -7.14 0.09
C ILE A 251 -14.24 -8.61 0.48
N ARG A 252 -15.22 -8.86 1.34
CA ARG A 252 -15.75 -10.19 1.55
C ARG A 252 -16.55 -10.57 0.32
N ASP A 253 -16.32 -11.76 -0.23
CA ASP A 253 -17.30 -12.39 -1.11
C ASP A 253 -18.63 -12.42 -0.35
N GLY A 254 -19.58 -11.58 -0.77
CA GLY A 254 -20.75 -11.36 0.05
C GLY A 254 -21.65 -10.24 -0.43
N PRO A 255 -22.83 -10.15 0.19
CA PRO A 255 -23.81 -9.13 -0.14
C PRO A 255 -23.46 -7.80 0.53
N MET A 256 -23.54 -6.71 -0.23
CA MET A 256 -23.40 -5.34 0.25
C MET A 256 -24.73 -4.59 0.08
N GLU A 257 -25.12 -3.81 1.07
CA GLU A 257 -26.35 -3.01 1.00
C GLU A 257 -26.09 -1.64 0.40
N THR A 258 -26.99 -1.23 -0.50
CA THR A 258 -26.98 0.09 -1.13
C THR A 258 -28.36 0.74 -0.96
N PRO A 259 -28.49 2.07 -1.15
CA PRO A 259 -29.79 2.73 -1.21
C PRO A 259 -30.74 2.16 -2.26
N HIS A 260 -30.23 1.39 -3.21
CA HIS A 260 -30.99 0.78 -4.30
C HIS A 260 -31.27 -0.71 -4.06
N GLY A 261 -30.71 -1.34 -3.02
CA GLY A 261 -30.90 -2.76 -2.73
C GLY A 261 -29.60 -3.50 -2.45
N LEU A 262 -29.66 -4.83 -2.44
CA LEU A 262 -28.49 -5.70 -2.24
C LEU A 262 -27.65 -5.76 -3.53
N VAL A 263 -26.35 -5.52 -3.41
CA VAL A 263 -25.34 -5.65 -4.46
C VAL A 263 -24.33 -6.70 -4.05
N TRP A 264 -24.15 -7.72 -4.87
CA TRP A 264 -23.09 -8.72 -4.68
C TRP A 264 -21.82 -8.33 -5.42
N ILE A 265 -20.65 -8.62 -4.88
CA ILE A 265 -19.37 -8.33 -5.55
C ILE A 265 -18.56 -9.64 -5.57
N SER A 266 -17.99 -10.06 -6.72
CA SER A 266 -17.34 -11.39 -6.84
C SER A 266 -16.24 -11.53 -7.93
N GLY A 267 -14.97 -11.12 -7.73
CA GLY A 267 -13.68 -11.56 -8.41
C GLY A 267 -13.49 -11.68 -9.97
N ALA A 268 -12.59 -10.88 -10.62
CA ALA A 268 -12.54 -10.44 -12.05
C ALA A 268 -12.03 -11.50 -13.06
N ASP A 269 -12.57 -11.57 -14.29
CA ASP A 269 -12.11 -12.45 -15.39
C ASP A 269 -10.87 -11.88 -16.14
N ALA A 270 -10.34 -10.72 -15.73
CA ALA A 270 -9.01 -10.31 -16.16
C ALA A 270 -8.00 -11.28 -15.54
N ALA A 271 -7.15 -11.92 -16.37
CA ALA A 271 -6.12 -12.80 -15.86
C ALA A 271 -5.31 -12.03 -14.80
N PRO A 272 -5.43 -12.39 -13.50
CA PRO A 272 -4.90 -11.58 -12.44
C PRO A 272 -3.40 -11.44 -12.63
N ARG A 273 -2.88 -10.23 -12.39
CA ARG A 273 -1.45 -10.05 -12.32
C ARG A 273 -0.93 -11.02 -11.25
N ARG A 274 -0.01 -11.90 -11.66
CA ARG A 274 0.45 -13.00 -10.78
C ARG A 274 1.20 -12.52 -9.54
N SER A 275 1.80 -11.32 -9.61
CA SER A 275 2.58 -10.77 -8.51
C SER A 275 2.27 -9.30 -8.27
N LEU A 276 2.13 -8.91 -7.01
CA LEU A 276 1.93 -7.55 -6.55
C LEU A 276 3.21 -6.70 -6.68
N LEU A 277 4.38 -7.34 -6.60
CA LEU A 277 5.68 -6.68 -6.69
C LEU A 277 6.32 -6.96 -8.06
N TYR A 278 7.04 -5.97 -8.57
CA TYR A 278 7.89 -6.16 -9.74
C TYR A 278 9.22 -6.85 -9.39
N PRO A 279 9.92 -7.43 -10.38
CA PRO A 279 11.16 -8.16 -10.13
C PRO A 279 12.23 -7.34 -9.39
N GLY A 280 12.44 -6.07 -9.77
CA GLY A 280 13.41 -5.18 -9.12
C GLY A 280 13.05 -4.90 -7.66
N GLN A 281 11.77 -4.69 -7.36
CA GLN A 281 11.26 -4.50 -5.99
C GLN A 281 11.47 -5.75 -5.15
N LEU A 282 11.04 -6.91 -5.63
CA LEU A 282 11.18 -8.15 -4.88
C LEU A 282 12.66 -8.47 -4.63
N ARG A 283 13.52 -8.34 -5.65
CA ARG A 283 14.97 -8.52 -5.46
C ARG A 283 15.53 -7.56 -4.41
N ALA A 284 15.06 -6.32 -4.34
CA ALA A 284 15.51 -5.36 -3.33
C ALA A 284 15.17 -5.84 -1.90
N LEU A 285 14.02 -6.48 -1.72
CA LEU A 285 13.59 -7.03 -0.43
C LEU A 285 14.34 -8.30 -0.04
N LEU A 286 14.59 -9.18 -1.01
CA LEU A 286 15.23 -10.48 -0.78
C LEU A 286 16.76 -10.39 -0.67
N GLU A 287 17.35 -9.43 -1.37
CA GLU A 287 18.79 -9.22 -1.48
C GLU A 287 19.16 -7.73 -1.25
N PRO A 288 18.85 -7.18 -0.06
CA PRO A 288 19.09 -5.78 0.26
C PRO A 288 20.59 -5.45 0.14
N GLY A 289 20.91 -4.42 -0.65
CA GLY A 289 22.27 -3.94 -0.89
C GLY A 289 23.09 -4.75 -1.91
N CYS A 290 22.56 -5.80 -2.53
CA CYS A 290 23.30 -6.59 -3.51
C CYS A 290 23.46 -5.86 -4.86
N LEU A 291 24.65 -5.96 -5.47
CA LEU A 291 24.97 -5.35 -6.76
C LEU A 291 24.12 -5.90 -7.92
N THR A 292 23.53 -7.07 -7.76
CA THR A 292 22.56 -7.67 -8.70
C THR A 292 21.33 -6.80 -8.92
N ASN A 293 21.06 -5.85 -8.01
CA ASN A 293 19.96 -4.89 -8.11
C ASN A 293 20.45 -3.43 -8.10
N LEU A 294 21.69 -3.19 -8.56
CA LEU A 294 22.33 -1.87 -8.51
C LEU A 294 21.52 -0.77 -9.22
N ASN A 295 20.94 -1.06 -10.39
CA ASN A 295 20.11 -0.10 -11.12
C ASN A 295 18.90 0.35 -10.28
N PHE A 296 18.27 -0.59 -9.57
CA PHE A 296 17.15 -0.29 -8.69
C PHE A 296 17.58 0.66 -7.58
N TYR A 297 18.67 0.35 -6.87
CA TYR A 297 19.17 1.18 -5.77
C TYR A 297 19.58 2.59 -6.23
N LEU A 298 20.27 2.70 -7.37
CA LEU A 298 20.66 4.01 -7.90
C LEU A 298 19.44 4.89 -8.23
N CYS A 299 18.36 4.31 -8.78
CA CYS A 299 17.14 5.06 -9.06
C CYS A 299 16.29 5.31 -7.83
N ALA A 300 16.25 4.38 -6.89
CA ALA A 300 15.53 4.53 -5.62
C ALA A 300 16.17 5.63 -4.75
N ALA A 301 17.50 5.65 -4.65
CA ALA A 301 18.22 6.69 -3.92
C ALA A 301 17.99 8.10 -4.51
N GLU A 302 17.75 8.21 -5.83
CA GLU A 302 17.40 9.49 -6.46
C GLU A 302 15.98 9.96 -6.09
N ALA A 303 15.07 9.06 -5.72
CA ALA A 303 13.64 9.37 -5.58
C ALA A 303 13.31 10.41 -4.50
N TYR A 304 14.14 10.54 -3.45
CA TYR A 304 13.93 11.47 -2.33
C TYR A 304 14.86 12.68 -2.34
N ARG A 305 15.62 12.92 -3.42
CA ARG A 305 16.40 14.15 -3.54
C ARG A 305 15.45 15.35 -3.58
N THR A 306 15.69 16.32 -2.70
CA THR A 306 14.86 17.53 -2.55
C THR A 306 15.33 18.61 -3.51
N SER A 307 14.43 19.37 -4.14
CA SER A 307 14.85 20.46 -5.04
C SER A 307 15.61 21.57 -4.29
N LYS A 308 16.59 22.22 -4.95
CA LYS A 308 17.24 23.45 -4.43
C LYS A 308 16.25 24.58 -4.14
N ALA A 309 15.10 24.57 -4.81
CA ALA A 309 14.03 25.52 -4.56
C ALA A 309 13.24 25.19 -3.28
N ASN A 310 13.53 24.09 -2.61
CA ASN A 310 12.82 23.66 -1.40
C ASN A 310 13.74 23.65 -0.18
N GLU A 311 14.99 23.23 -0.36
CA GLU A 311 16.03 23.24 0.67
C GLU A 311 17.30 23.88 0.09
N PRO A 312 17.96 24.82 0.79
CA PRO A 312 19.16 25.49 0.28
C PRO A 312 20.27 24.51 -0.14
N GLU A 313 20.31 23.34 0.49
CA GLU A 313 21.26 22.25 0.24
C GLU A 313 20.69 21.13 -0.64
N GLY A 314 19.41 21.23 -1.05
CA GLY A 314 18.77 20.24 -1.90
C GLY A 314 19.54 20.07 -3.21
N GLU A 315 19.47 18.89 -3.82
CA GLU A 315 20.14 18.64 -5.10
C GLU A 315 19.18 18.44 -6.27
N GLY A 316 17.88 18.64 -6.06
CA GLY A 316 16.82 18.01 -6.84
C GLY A 316 16.80 18.31 -8.33
N CYS A 317 15.83 17.70 -8.99
CA CYS A 317 15.98 17.33 -10.39
C CYS A 317 15.69 18.43 -11.40
N TRP A 318 15.22 19.57 -10.91
CA TRP A 318 15.23 20.82 -11.68
C TRP A 318 16.65 21.22 -12.09
N TYR A 319 17.62 21.08 -11.18
CA TYR A 319 18.98 21.60 -11.40
C TYR A 319 20.01 20.51 -11.73
N THR A 320 19.78 19.29 -11.24
CA THR A 320 20.61 18.13 -11.59
C THR A 320 19.75 17.11 -12.32
N LYS A 321 20.12 16.77 -13.55
CA LYS A 321 19.31 15.80 -14.31
C LYS A 321 19.38 14.43 -13.62
N ARG A 322 18.22 13.76 -13.51
CA ARG A 322 18.15 12.33 -13.18
C ARG A 322 19.04 11.54 -14.11
N ARG A 323 19.52 10.40 -13.64
CA ARG A 323 20.16 9.44 -14.55
C ARG A 323 19.17 9.03 -15.63
N LYS A 324 19.67 8.95 -16.87
CA LYS A 324 18.84 8.70 -18.06
C LYS A 324 17.99 7.43 -17.90
N TYR A 325 18.55 6.38 -17.29
CA TYR A 325 17.86 5.10 -17.10
C TYR A 325 16.80 5.11 -15.98
N CYS A 326 16.86 6.07 -15.04
CA CYS A 326 15.84 6.24 -13.99
C CYS A 326 14.59 7.00 -14.47
N SER A 327 14.59 7.45 -15.74
CA SER A 327 13.43 8.13 -16.34
C SER A 327 12.39 7.16 -16.93
N GLY A 328 12.74 5.88 -17.08
CA GLY A 328 11.82 4.82 -17.50
C GLY A 328 11.49 3.87 -16.35
N THR A 329 10.76 2.79 -16.65
CA THR A 329 10.31 1.80 -15.64
C THR A 329 11.24 0.59 -15.53
N GLY A 330 12.23 0.45 -16.42
CA GLY A 330 13.10 -0.73 -16.50
C GLY A 330 13.83 -1.08 -15.19
N TRP A 331 14.18 -0.07 -14.39
CA TRP A 331 14.82 -0.26 -13.08
C TRP A 331 13.95 -1.03 -12.07
N VAL A 332 12.61 -0.92 -12.20
CA VAL A 332 11.62 -1.66 -11.40
C VAL A 332 11.33 -3.03 -12.02
N MET A 333 11.25 -3.09 -13.36
CA MET A 333 10.99 -4.32 -14.12
C MET A 333 12.14 -5.34 -14.01
N GLY A 334 13.33 -4.87 -13.63
CA GLY A 334 14.51 -5.70 -13.42
C GLY A 334 15.38 -5.89 -14.66
N GLU A 335 15.27 -4.96 -15.62
CA GLU A 335 16.01 -4.91 -16.89
C GLU A 335 17.46 -4.40 -16.76
#